data_AF-A0A8H3EMA5-F1
#
_entry.id   AF-A0A8H3EMA5-F1
#
_cell.length_a   1.000
_cell.length_b   1.000
_cell.length_c   1.000
_cell.angle_alpha   90.00
_cell.angle_beta   90.00
_cell.angle_gamma   90.00
#
_symmetry.space_group_name_H-M   'P 1'
#
loop_
_entity.id
_entity.type
_entity.pdbx_description
1 polymer ?
#
loop_
_entity_poly.entity_id
_entity_poly.type
_entity_poly.pdbx_seq_one_letter_code
_entity_poly.pdbx_strand_id
1 'polypeptide(L)'
;MIVITDAGNARFKVIQFDLSSRRNPRQAPIVLREELFLVTKQVLTDSSPVLRKRFESHPSSDVASPALRTEEDSISSMEIWLRVLHKTVIPDTYKVAIYEMWYLAAASENYQFDIKRLKTWFEEWYIQQKVDPYSFRQLLFPCWTFDHARGFLNATREAVYDSVGYIKEESPVKYSLPRFHLPYVVIQNLVSAKKSLRDNLEAALWEPIAQLLRAKCSCKVDTQYGYIHALEGTGGWPFHHLWPRASVTDILNRLSRFSYQAAPNACKRCRKNYEAIVESAVRTARCDFDGLCLDCMERSKPRPETDAEDYLKDNMPTVDDWSRPCRVQHGEPTWYHSFMGQREYRNVLLKNLRGRYPSRMR
;
A
#
# COMPACT_ATOMS: atom_id res chain seq x y z
N MET A 1 -0.46 -30.81 -21.47
CA MET A 1 -0.20 -31.40 -20.14
C MET A 1 1.08 -30.80 -19.59
N ILE A 2 0.99 -30.13 -18.45
CA ILE A 2 2.12 -29.46 -17.78
C ILE A 2 2.62 -30.39 -16.67
N VAL A 3 3.91 -30.74 -16.70
CA VAL A 3 4.52 -31.57 -15.66
C VAL A 3 4.97 -30.65 -14.52
N ILE A 4 4.33 -30.78 -13.36
CA ILE A 4 4.73 -30.05 -12.15
C ILE A 4 5.83 -30.80 -11.41
N THR A 5 5.80 -32.13 -11.44
CA THR A 5 6.82 -33.01 -10.85
C THR A 5 6.89 -34.32 -11.62
N ASP A 6 8.10 -34.84 -11.82
CA ASP A 6 8.34 -36.11 -12.51
C ASP A 6 7.84 -37.32 -11.69
N ALA A 7 7.69 -37.14 -10.37
CA ALA A 7 7.12 -38.13 -9.46
C ALA A 7 5.59 -38.04 -9.35
N GLY A 8 4.92 -37.35 -10.28
CA GLY A 8 3.49 -37.12 -10.23
C GLY A 8 2.68 -38.41 -10.44
N ASN A 9 1.71 -38.65 -9.56
CA ASN A 9 0.84 -39.83 -9.57
C ASN A 9 -0.64 -39.48 -9.70
N ALA A 10 -0.95 -38.19 -9.90
CA ALA A 10 -2.31 -37.70 -10.12
C ALA A 10 -2.33 -36.66 -11.24
N ARG A 11 -3.47 -36.61 -11.92
CA ARG A 11 -3.76 -35.61 -12.94
C ARG A 11 -4.74 -34.60 -12.36
N PHE A 12 -4.41 -33.32 -12.46
CA PHE A 12 -5.22 -32.22 -11.95
C PHE A 12 -5.60 -31.33 -13.13
N LYS A 13 -6.89 -31.30 -13.49
CA LYS A 13 -7.39 -30.49 -14.62
C LYS A 13 -7.84 -29.14 -14.11
N VAL A 14 -7.51 -28.07 -14.83
CA VAL A 14 -7.97 -26.70 -14.59
C VAL A 14 -8.63 -26.20 -15.87
N ILE A 15 -9.78 -25.54 -15.72
CA ILE A 15 -10.52 -24.97 -16.84
C ILE A 15 -10.68 -23.49 -16.55
N GLN A 16 -10.09 -22.62 -17.38
CA GLN A 16 -10.21 -21.18 -17.28
C GLN A 16 -11.38 -20.70 -18.14
N PHE A 17 -12.18 -19.76 -17.61
CA PHE A 17 -13.36 -19.23 -18.27
C PHE A 17 -13.25 -17.75 -18.60
N ASP A 18 -13.93 -17.33 -19.67
CA ASP A 18 -14.10 -15.92 -20.04
C ASP A 18 -15.27 -15.34 -19.26
N LEU A 19 -14.95 -14.71 -18.14
CA LEU A 19 -15.96 -14.04 -17.32
C LEU A 19 -16.36 -12.67 -17.88
N SER A 20 -15.58 -12.08 -18.80
CA SER A 20 -15.87 -10.77 -19.41
C SER A 20 -16.99 -10.85 -20.46
N SER A 21 -17.15 -12.00 -21.10
CA SER A 21 -18.23 -12.29 -22.05
C SER A 21 -19.60 -12.46 -21.39
N ARG A 22 -19.64 -12.60 -20.05
CA ARG A 22 -20.84 -12.96 -19.30
C ARG A 22 -21.70 -11.73 -19.03
N ARG A 23 -22.72 -11.51 -19.86
CA ARG A 23 -23.70 -10.40 -19.68
C ARG A 23 -24.75 -10.68 -18.60
N ASN A 24 -24.94 -11.93 -18.21
CA ASN A 24 -25.91 -12.38 -17.21
C ASN A 24 -25.32 -13.50 -16.35
N PRO A 25 -25.43 -13.46 -15.00
CA PRO A 25 -24.95 -14.53 -14.11
C PRO A 25 -25.47 -15.93 -14.44
N ARG A 26 -26.64 -16.04 -15.09
CA ARG A 26 -27.25 -17.33 -15.47
C ARG A 26 -26.70 -17.91 -16.78
N GLN A 27 -25.96 -17.14 -17.57
CA GLN A 27 -25.35 -17.63 -18.80
C GLN A 27 -24.20 -18.58 -18.47
N ALA A 28 -24.08 -19.71 -19.17
CA ALA A 28 -22.95 -20.61 -18.99
C ALA A 28 -21.65 -19.89 -19.38
N PRO A 29 -20.60 -19.94 -18.54
CA PRO A 29 -19.35 -19.26 -18.83
C PRO A 29 -18.65 -19.93 -20.02
N ILE A 30 -18.04 -19.12 -20.89
CA ILE A 30 -17.31 -19.62 -22.06
C ILE A 30 -15.96 -20.14 -21.58
N VAL A 31 -15.59 -21.36 -21.99
CA VAL A 31 -14.26 -21.91 -21.70
C VAL A 31 -13.23 -21.19 -22.56
N LEU A 32 -12.26 -20.52 -21.93
CA LEU A 32 -11.11 -19.92 -22.62
C LEU A 32 -10.06 -20.97 -22.93
N ARG A 33 -9.71 -21.75 -21.92
CA ARG A 33 -8.60 -22.69 -21.99
C ARG A 33 -8.78 -23.79 -20.96
N GLU A 34 -8.26 -24.96 -21.27
CA GLU A 34 -8.20 -26.10 -20.38
C GLU A 34 -6.76 -26.61 -20.35
N GLU A 35 -6.25 -26.92 -19.16
CA GLU A 35 -4.95 -27.56 -18.99
C GLU A 35 -5.00 -28.71 -17.98
N LEU A 36 -4.11 -29.66 -18.18
CA LEU A 36 -3.92 -30.82 -17.31
C LEU A 36 -2.54 -30.78 -16.68
N PHE A 37 -2.46 -30.86 -15.36
CA PHE A 37 -1.24 -30.86 -14.60
C PHE A 37 -0.93 -32.26 -14.05
N LEU A 38 0.32 -32.72 -14.20
CA LEU A 38 0.81 -33.94 -13.55
C LEU A 38 1.43 -33.56 -12.20
N VAL A 39 0.83 -34.05 -11.11
CA VAL A 39 1.08 -33.63 -9.72
C VAL A 39 1.15 -34.84 -8.78
N THR A 40 1.64 -34.64 -7.55
CA THR A 40 1.59 -35.64 -6.49
C THR A 40 0.35 -35.46 -5.64
N LYS A 41 -0.54 -36.48 -5.61
CA LYS A 41 -1.80 -36.44 -4.83
C LYS A 41 -1.57 -36.06 -3.38
N GLN A 42 -0.57 -36.68 -2.75
CA GLN A 42 -0.23 -36.48 -1.34
C GLN A 42 0.08 -35.01 -1.02
N VAL A 43 0.89 -34.35 -1.86
CA VAL A 43 1.25 -32.94 -1.67
C VAL A 43 0.00 -32.06 -1.68
N LEU A 44 -0.97 -32.33 -2.56
CA LEU A 44 -2.21 -31.57 -2.63
C LEU A 44 -3.12 -31.82 -1.42
N THR A 45 -3.26 -33.07 -0.97
CA THR A 45 -4.08 -33.41 0.20
C THR A 45 -3.48 -32.90 1.51
N ASP A 46 -2.17 -32.78 1.58
CA ASP A 46 -1.47 -32.22 2.74
C ASP A 46 -1.55 -30.69 2.76
N SER A 47 -1.60 -30.07 1.58
CA SER A 47 -1.60 -28.61 1.44
C SER A 47 -2.99 -27.97 1.45
N SER A 48 -4.07 -28.74 1.26
CA SER A 48 -5.44 -28.24 1.21
C SER A 48 -6.45 -29.24 1.80
N PRO A 49 -7.17 -28.86 2.87
CA PRO A 49 -8.29 -29.64 3.39
C PRO A 49 -9.42 -29.81 2.35
N VAL A 50 -9.64 -28.78 1.53
CA VAL A 50 -10.66 -28.79 0.47
C VAL A 50 -10.32 -29.87 -0.56
N LEU A 51 -9.08 -29.90 -1.04
CA LEU A 51 -8.64 -30.92 -2.00
C LEU A 51 -8.62 -32.31 -1.36
N ARG A 52 -8.17 -32.44 -0.11
CA ARG A 52 -8.21 -33.71 0.64
C ARG A 52 -9.61 -34.33 0.64
N LYS A 53 -10.59 -33.58 1.12
CA LYS A 53 -11.99 -34.03 1.15
C LYS A 53 -12.48 -34.42 -0.23
N ARG A 54 -12.11 -33.68 -1.27
CA ARG A 54 -12.53 -33.93 -2.65
C ARG A 54 -11.94 -35.23 -3.21
N PHE A 55 -10.67 -35.51 -2.93
CA PHE A 55 -9.98 -36.75 -3.28
C PHE A 55 -10.48 -37.96 -2.49
N GLU A 56 -10.91 -37.78 -1.24
CA GLU A 56 -11.52 -38.84 -0.42
C GLU A 56 -12.95 -39.16 -0.88
N SER A 57 -13.72 -38.15 -1.29
CA SER A 57 -15.11 -38.31 -1.75
C SER A 57 -15.24 -38.97 -3.12
N HIS A 58 -14.16 -38.99 -3.91
CA HIS A 58 -14.11 -39.64 -5.23
C HIS A 58 -12.88 -40.55 -5.35
N PRO A 59 -12.87 -41.70 -4.64
CA PRO A 59 -11.69 -42.57 -4.58
C PRO A 59 -11.44 -43.35 -5.87
N SER A 60 -12.49 -43.55 -6.69
CA SER A 60 -12.50 -44.55 -7.75
C SER A 60 -13.30 -44.07 -8.97
N SER A 61 -12.62 -43.54 -9.98
CA SER A 61 -13.01 -43.78 -11.36
C SER A 61 -11.75 -43.81 -12.21
N ASP A 62 -11.51 -44.96 -12.84
CA ASP A 62 -10.44 -45.22 -13.78
C ASP A 62 -10.16 -44.03 -14.72
N VAL A 63 -8.89 -43.63 -14.81
CA VAL A 63 -8.27 -42.82 -15.89
C VAL A 63 -8.77 -41.37 -16.06
N ALA A 64 -9.89 -40.95 -15.49
CA ALA A 64 -10.33 -39.56 -15.53
C ALA A 64 -9.97 -38.85 -14.22
N SER A 65 -8.84 -38.13 -14.27
CA SER A 65 -8.44 -37.02 -13.41
C SER A 65 -9.63 -36.41 -12.66
N PRO A 66 -9.59 -36.18 -11.34
CA PRO A 66 -10.58 -35.29 -10.72
C PRO A 66 -10.46 -33.94 -11.43
N ALA A 67 -11.33 -33.74 -12.40
CA ALA A 67 -11.29 -32.56 -13.23
C ALA A 67 -11.83 -31.45 -12.38
N LEU A 68 -10.92 -30.66 -11.80
CA LEU A 68 -11.32 -29.51 -11.04
C LEU A 68 -11.77 -28.45 -12.03
N ARG A 69 -13.07 -28.42 -12.28
CA ARG A 69 -13.70 -27.34 -13.02
C ARG A 69 -13.77 -26.14 -12.09
N THR A 70 -12.99 -25.12 -12.37
CA THR A 70 -12.87 -23.96 -11.50
C THR A 70 -13.26 -22.73 -12.30
N GLU A 71 -14.44 -22.19 -12.04
CA GLU A 71 -15.01 -21.15 -12.90
C GLU A 71 -14.24 -19.81 -12.83
N GLU A 72 -13.34 -19.67 -11.86
CA GLU A 72 -12.73 -18.39 -11.46
C GLU A 72 -11.20 -18.43 -11.38
N ASP A 73 -10.53 -19.56 -11.66
CA ASP A 73 -9.07 -19.63 -11.57
C ASP A 73 -8.40 -19.36 -12.91
N SER A 74 -7.22 -18.71 -12.85
CA SER A 74 -6.31 -18.66 -13.98
C SER A 74 -5.48 -19.96 -14.04
N ILE A 75 -5.21 -20.44 -15.25
CA ILE A 75 -4.27 -21.56 -15.44
C ILE A 75 -2.88 -21.20 -14.93
N SER A 76 -2.44 -19.95 -15.15
CA SER A 76 -1.13 -19.49 -14.68
C SER A 76 -1.07 -19.44 -13.14
N SER A 77 -2.10 -18.90 -12.50
CA SER A 77 -2.16 -18.85 -11.03
C SER A 77 -2.16 -20.25 -10.41
N MET A 78 -2.88 -21.20 -11.02
CA MET A 78 -2.86 -22.59 -10.57
C MET A 78 -1.50 -23.25 -10.81
N GLU A 79 -0.86 -23.04 -11.97
CA GLU A 79 0.50 -23.54 -12.21
C GLU A 79 1.47 -23.06 -11.12
N ILE A 80 1.44 -21.77 -10.79
CA ILE A 80 2.29 -21.18 -9.74
C ILE A 80 2.03 -21.85 -8.40
N TRP A 81 0.75 -21.95 -7.98
CA TRP A 81 0.39 -22.64 -6.74
C TRP A 81 0.93 -24.07 -6.71
N LEU A 82 0.66 -24.84 -7.77
CA LEU A 82 1.10 -26.23 -7.86
C LEU A 82 2.63 -26.34 -7.78
N ARG A 83 3.38 -25.50 -8.49
CA ARG A 83 4.85 -25.48 -8.44
C ARG A 83 5.38 -25.08 -7.06
N VAL A 84 4.77 -24.11 -6.40
CA VAL A 84 5.18 -23.68 -5.05
C VAL A 84 4.94 -24.78 -4.03
N LEU A 85 3.79 -25.46 -4.09
CA LEU A 85 3.47 -26.59 -3.22
C LEU A 85 4.42 -27.78 -3.43
N HIS A 86 4.81 -28.05 -4.68
CA HIS A 86 5.73 -29.13 -5.04
C HIS A 86 7.21 -28.74 -4.98
N LYS A 87 7.53 -27.47 -4.69
CA LYS A 87 8.89 -26.91 -4.71
C LYS A 87 9.59 -27.06 -6.07
N THR A 88 8.84 -26.89 -7.16
CA THR A 88 9.29 -27.00 -8.56
C THR A 88 9.05 -25.71 -9.34
N VAL A 89 9.25 -24.58 -8.66
CA VAL A 89 9.15 -23.23 -9.25
C VAL A 89 10.18 -23.09 -10.36
N ILE A 90 9.76 -22.54 -11.50
CA ILE A 90 10.61 -22.29 -12.68
C ILE A 90 10.62 -20.80 -13.03
N PRO A 91 11.67 -20.32 -13.73
CA PRO A 91 11.79 -18.89 -14.08
C PRO A 91 10.57 -18.30 -14.81
N ASP A 92 9.90 -19.09 -15.65
CA ASP A 92 8.74 -18.61 -16.41
C ASP A 92 7.55 -18.23 -15.52
N THR A 93 7.46 -18.78 -14.31
CA THR A 93 6.40 -18.40 -13.36
C THR A 93 6.49 -16.93 -12.94
N TYR A 94 7.67 -16.31 -12.98
CA TYR A 94 7.85 -14.91 -12.61
C TYR A 94 7.49 -13.92 -13.72
N LYS A 95 7.23 -14.41 -14.95
CA LYS A 95 6.91 -13.55 -16.11
C LYS A 95 5.43 -13.22 -16.22
N VAL A 96 4.63 -13.60 -15.22
CA VAL A 96 3.19 -13.35 -15.21
C VAL A 96 2.85 -11.89 -14.94
N ALA A 97 1.74 -11.42 -15.50
CA ALA A 97 1.25 -10.07 -15.29
C ALA A 97 0.61 -9.88 -13.90
N ILE A 98 0.50 -8.63 -13.45
CA ILE A 98 0.00 -8.26 -12.12
C ILE A 98 -1.41 -8.79 -11.79
N TYR A 99 -2.29 -8.98 -12.79
CA TYR A 99 -3.62 -9.52 -12.54
C TYR A 99 -3.57 -10.96 -12.01
N GLU A 100 -2.49 -11.71 -12.29
CA GLU A 100 -2.31 -13.07 -11.75
C GLU A 100 -2.14 -13.07 -10.23
N MET A 101 -1.65 -11.98 -9.64
CA MET A 101 -1.56 -11.82 -8.18
C MET A 101 -2.93 -11.89 -7.51
N TRP A 102 -3.96 -11.40 -8.20
CA TRP A 102 -5.33 -11.39 -7.72
C TRP A 102 -5.95 -12.79 -7.82
N TYR A 103 -5.68 -13.51 -8.91
CA TYR A 103 -6.08 -14.92 -9.05
C TYR A 103 -5.36 -15.84 -8.06
N LEU A 104 -4.09 -15.57 -7.74
CA LEU A 104 -3.36 -16.31 -6.71
C LEU A 104 -4.00 -16.15 -5.32
N ALA A 105 -4.39 -14.93 -4.96
CA ALA A 105 -5.13 -14.67 -3.72
C ALA A 105 -6.48 -15.39 -3.73
N ALA A 106 -7.19 -15.39 -4.87
CA ALA A 106 -8.47 -16.08 -5.02
C ALA A 106 -8.36 -17.59 -4.87
N ALA A 107 -7.39 -18.21 -5.54
CA ALA A 107 -7.10 -19.63 -5.40
C ALA A 107 -6.73 -19.98 -3.95
N SER A 108 -6.02 -19.09 -3.24
CA SER A 108 -5.72 -19.29 -1.81
C SER A 108 -6.97 -19.45 -0.97
N GLU A 109 -7.97 -18.60 -1.17
CA GLU A 109 -9.24 -18.66 -0.43
C GLU A 109 -10.08 -19.86 -0.86
N ASN A 110 -10.21 -20.08 -2.18
CA ASN A 110 -11.03 -21.16 -2.75
C ASN A 110 -10.53 -22.56 -2.34
N TYR A 111 -9.20 -22.74 -2.25
CA TYR A 111 -8.59 -24.02 -1.88
C TYR A 111 -8.06 -24.07 -0.45
N GLN A 112 -8.18 -22.99 0.31
CA GLN A 112 -7.55 -22.86 1.63
C GLN A 112 -6.04 -23.16 1.58
N PHE A 113 -5.37 -22.74 0.52
CA PHE A 113 -3.91 -22.76 0.50
C PHE A 113 -3.38 -21.70 1.46
N ASP A 114 -2.28 -22.00 2.14
CA ASP A 114 -1.60 -21.02 2.98
C ASP A 114 -0.88 -19.98 2.11
N ILE A 115 -1.47 -18.78 2.00
CA ILE A 115 -0.97 -17.65 1.21
C ILE A 115 0.49 -17.31 1.54
N LYS A 116 0.95 -17.57 2.78
CA LYS A 116 2.32 -17.28 3.21
C LYS A 116 3.37 -18.06 2.41
N ARG A 117 2.98 -19.20 1.82
CA ARG A 117 3.87 -20.00 0.95
C ARG A 117 4.27 -19.26 -0.33
N LEU A 118 3.48 -18.27 -0.75
CA LEU A 118 3.78 -17.46 -1.93
C LEU A 118 4.69 -16.26 -1.64
N LYS A 119 5.02 -15.98 -0.37
CA LYS A 119 5.79 -14.78 0.01
C LYS A 119 7.12 -14.66 -0.75
N THR A 120 7.97 -15.70 -0.67
CA THR A 120 9.28 -15.70 -1.36
C THR A 120 9.14 -15.68 -2.88
N TRP A 121 8.12 -16.33 -3.42
CA TRP A 121 7.85 -16.29 -4.85
C TRP A 121 7.41 -14.89 -5.31
N PHE A 122 6.56 -14.21 -4.52
CA PHE A 122 6.08 -12.87 -4.82
C PHE A 122 7.21 -11.83 -4.71
N GLU A 123 8.08 -11.95 -3.71
CA GLU A 123 9.30 -11.13 -3.58
C GLU A 123 10.15 -11.19 -4.87
N GLU A 124 10.39 -12.39 -5.38
CA GLU A 124 11.16 -12.59 -6.61
C GLU A 124 10.42 -12.07 -7.86
N TRP A 125 9.11 -12.34 -7.98
CA TRP A 125 8.26 -11.77 -9.03
C TRP A 125 8.33 -10.24 -9.03
N TYR A 126 8.20 -9.61 -7.87
CA TYR A 126 8.19 -8.16 -7.71
C TYR A 126 9.51 -7.53 -8.21
N ILE A 127 10.65 -8.14 -7.90
CA ILE A 127 11.98 -7.70 -8.37
C ILE A 127 12.09 -7.79 -9.89
N GLN A 128 11.62 -8.89 -10.49
CA GLN A 128 11.78 -9.14 -11.92
C GLN A 128 10.88 -8.26 -12.81
N GLN A 129 9.69 -7.89 -12.32
CA GLN A 129 8.74 -7.12 -13.11
C GLN A 129 9.18 -5.67 -13.37
N LYS A 130 10.19 -5.15 -12.66
CA LYS A 130 10.60 -3.73 -12.73
C LYS A 130 9.38 -2.79 -12.70
N VAL A 131 8.48 -3.06 -11.76
CA VAL A 131 7.09 -2.58 -11.81
C VAL A 131 7.04 -1.06 -12.05
N ASP A 132 6.26 -0.66 -13.05
CA ASP A 132 6.06 0.73 -13.47
C ASP A 132 5.42 1.57 -12.33
N PRO A 133 5.89 2.81 -12.07
CA PRO A 133 5.26 3.73 -11.12
C PRO A 133 3.74 3.96 -11.32
N TYR A 134 3.16 3.75 -12.50
CA TYR A 134 1.69 3.84 -12.65
C TYR A 134 0.91 2.64 -12.07
N SER A 135 1.61 1.60 -11.62
CA SER A 135 1.05 0.35 -11.11
C SER A 135 0.71 0.36 -9.62
N PHE A 136 0.99 1.44 -8.86
CA PHE A 136 0.84 1.40 -7.40
C PHE A 136 -0.56 1.01 -6.95
N ARG A 137 -1.61 1.50 -7.65
CA ARG A 137 -3.02 1.20 -7.32
C ARG A 137 -3.36 -0.28 -7.42
N GLN A 138 -2.69 -0.98 -8.34
CA GLN A 138 -2.86 -2.42 -8.55
C GLN A 138 -1.96 -3.25 -7.63
N LEU A 139 -0.88 -2.66 -7.11
CA LEU A 139 0.07 -3.28 -6.18
C LEU A 139 -0.35 -3.19 -4.71
N LEU A 140 -1.23 -2.26 -4.35
CA LEU A 140 -1.72 -2.05 -2.98
C LEU A 140 -2.21 -3.36 -2.34
N PHE A 141 -3.17 -4.04 -2.98
CA PHE A 141 -3.72 -5.31 -2.49
C PHE A 141 -2.70 -6.46 -2.52
N PRO A 142 -2.01 -6.75 -3.64
CA PRO A 142 -1.00 -7.81 -3.68
C PRO A 142 0.09 -7.64 -2.62
N CYS A 143 0.69 -6.46 -2.49
CA CYS A 143 1.78 -6.27 -1.52
C CYS A 143 1.31 -6.47 -0.07
N TRP A 144 0.06 -6.15 0.24
CA TRP A 144 -0.54 -6.45 1.54
C TRP A 144 -0.79 -7.95 1.71
N THR A 145 -1.43 -8.59 0.73
CA THR A 145 -1.83 -10.00 0.77
C THR A 145 -0.64 -10.95 0.85
N PHE A 146 0.44 -10.66 0.11
CA PHE A 146 1.65 -11.48 0.08
C PHE A 146 2.70 -11.06 1.12
N ASP A 147 2.35 -10.17 2.06
CA ASP A 147 3.23 -9.71 3.15
C ASP A 147 4.55 -9.08 2.65
N HIS A 148 4.49 -8.31 1.56
CA HIS A 148 5.63 -7.67 0.93
C HIS A 148 5.84 -6.25 1.45
N ALA A 149 6.53 -6.12 2.59
CA ALA A 149 6.66 -4.87 3.34
C ALA A 149 7.20 -3.69 2.51
N ARG A 150 8.27 -3.88 1.72
CA ARG A 150 8.88 -2.81 0.93
C ARG A 150 7.95 -2.31 -0.19
N GLY A 151 7.35 -3.24 -0.93
CA GLY A 151 6.44 -2.88 -2.01
C GLY A 151 5.16 -2.24 -1.48
N PHE A 152 4.66 -2.67 -0.33
CA PHE A 152 3.50 -2.05 0.30
C PHE A 152 3.80 -0.63 0.76
N LEU A 153 4.96 -0.41 1.41
CA LEU A 153 5.44 0.91 1.80
C LEU A 153 5.51 1.86 0.58
N ASN A 154 6.17 1.43 -0.49
CA ASN A 154 6.32 2.24 -1.70
C ASN A 154 4.96 2.53 -2.37
N ALA A 155 4.12 1.51 -2.58
CA ALA A 155 2.83 1.66 -3.24
C ALA A 155 1.89 2.59 -2.46
N THR A 156 1.93 2.54 -1.13
CA THR A 156 1.11 3.41 -0.27
C THR A 156 1.66 4.84 -0.20
N ARG A 157 2.97 5.03 -0.31
CA ARG A 157 3.57 6.36 -0.48
C ARG A 157 3.12 7.00 -1.78
N GLU A 158 3.32 6.32 -2.91
CA GLU A 158 2.88 6.81 -4.22
C GLU A 158 1.36 7.09 -4.22
N ALA A 159 0.57 6.23 -3.57
CA ALA A 159 -0.86 6.47 -3.41
C ALA A 159 -1.19 7.80 -2.69
N VAL A 160 -0.43 8.17 -1.66
CA VAL A 160 -0.63 9.43 -0.94
C VAL A 160 -0.14 10.64 -1.75
N TYR A 161 1.03 10.53 -2.38
CA TYR A 161 1.67 11.66 -3.05
C TYR A 161 1.11 11.94 -4.45
N ASP A 162 0.80 10.90 -5.21
CA ASP A 162 0.55 11.00 -6.66
C ASP A 162 -0.92 10.81 -7.03
N SER A 163 -1.77 10.32 -6.11
CA SER A 163 -3.21 10.24 -6.38
C SER A 163 -3.84 11.63 -6.46
N VAL A 164 -4.52 11.93 -7.57
CA VAL A 164 -5.44 13.07 -7.69
C VAL A 164 -6.78 12.72 -7.05
N GLY A 165 -7.28 13.60 -6.18
CA GLY A 165 -8.53 13.39 -5.47
C GLY A 165 -8.46 12.22 -4.48
N TYR A 166 -9.45 11.31 -4.57
CA TYR A 166 -9.58 10.16 -3.69
C TYR A 166 -8.56 9.05 -4.02
N ILE A 167 -7.96 8.50 -2.97
CA ILE A 167 -7.09 7.32 -3.08
C ILE A 167 -7.98 6.11 -3.38
N LYS A 168 -7.66 5.42 -4.47
CA LYS A 168 -8.39 4.22 -4.92
C LYS A 168 -7.41 3.10 -5.20
N GLU A 169 -7.75 1.94 -4.66
CA GLU A 169 -7.22 0.68 -5.16
C GLU A 169 -7.88 0.36 -6.51
N GLU A 170 -7.13 -0.30 -7.39
CA GLU A 170 -7.63 -0.71 -8.69
C GLU A 170 -7.38 -2.21 -8.89
N SER A 171 -8.46 -2.97 -9.01
CA SER A 171 -8.35 -4.36 -9.46
C SER A 171 -8.24 -4.39 -10.99
N PRO A 172 -7.21 -5.04 -11.56
CA PRO A 172 -7.17 -5.29 -12.99
C PRO A 172 -8.22 -6.32 -13.43
N VAL A 173 -8.85 -7.04 -12.48
CA VAL A 173 -9.84 -8.09 -12.73
C VAL A 173 -11.26 -7.55 -12.44
N LYS A 174 -11.72 -6.62 -13.29
CA LYS A 174 -12.92 -5.77 -13.07
C LYS A 174 -14.24 -6.49 -12.77
N TYR A 175 -14.36 -7.80 -13.02
CA TYR A 175 -15.63 -8.54 -12.92
C TYR A 175 -15.58 -9.83 -12.12
N SER A 176 -14.39 -10.38 -11.85
CA SER A 176 -14.28 -11.74 -11.31
C SER A 176 -14.03 -11.79 -9.81
N LEU A 177 -13.48 -10.72 -9.21
CA LEU A 177 -12.92 -10.78 -7.85
C LEU A 177 -13.27 -9.55 -6.97
N PRO A 178 -14.54 -9.12 -6.88
CA PRO A 178 -14.95 -7.91 -6.15
C PRO A 178 -14.88 -8.01 -4.62
N ARG A 179 -14.43 -9.15 -4.08
CA ARG A 179 -14.21 -9.33 -2.63
C ARG A 179 -12.75 -9.15 -2.22
N PHE A 180 -11.84 -9.10 -3.18
CA PHE A 180 -10.40 -9.01 -2.94
C PHE A 180 -9.98 -7.56 -2.92
N HIS A 181 -10.02 -6.94 -1.75
CA HIS A 181 -9.70 -5.53 -1.59
C HIS A 181 -8.93 -5.31 -0.31
N LEU A 182 -8.16 -4.23 -0.24
CA LEU A 182 -7.60 -3.78 1.02
C LEU A 182 -8.70 -3.55 2.06
N PRO A 183 -8.44 -3.85 3.35
CA PRO A 183 -9.34 -3.47 4.43
C PRO A 183 -9.58 -1.96 4.41
N TYR A 184 -10.84 -1.55 4.61
CA TYR A 184 -11.25 -0.14 4.53
C TYR A 184 -10.40 0.80 5.41
N VAL A 185 -10.02 0.34 6.61
CA VAL A 185 -9.16 1.08 7.55
C VAL A 185 -7.79 1.45 6.95
N VAL A 186 -7.25 0.63 6.04
CA VAL A 186 -5.99 0.93 5.34
C VAL A 186 -6.17 2.15 4.45
N ILE A 187 -7.26 2.19 3.67
CA ILE A 187 -7.59 3.34 2.82
C ILE A 187 -7.83 4.60 3.66
N GLN A 188 -8.53 4.47 4.80
CA GLN A 188 -8.72 5.60 5.73
C GLN A 188 -7.38 6.13 6.27
N ASN A 189 -6.44 5.25 6.59
CA ASN A 189 -5.12 5.64 7.06
C ASN A 189 -4.33 6.40 5.99
N LEU A 190 -4.42 5.99 4.72
CA LEU A 190 -3.81 6.74 3.60
C LEU A 190 -4.45 8.12 3.42
N VAL A 191 -5.78 8.22 3.49
CA VAL A 191 -6.49 9.51 3.40
C VAL A 191 -6.09 10.43 4.56
N SER A 192 -5.96 9.87 5.76
CA SER A 192 -5.49 10.57 6.96
C SER A 192 -4.05 11.08 6.79
N ALA A 193 -3.14 10.26 6.27
CA ALA A 193 -1.76 10.65 5.96
C ALA A 193 -1.72 11.79 4.93
N LYS A 194 -2.48 11.66 3.83
CA LYS A 194 -2.60 12.72 2.82
C LYS A 194 -3.14 14.02 3.42
N LYS A 195 -4.11 13.96 4.32
CA LYS A 195 -4.61 15.14 5.03
C LYS A 195 -3.54 15.75 5.95
N SER A 196 -2.79 14.94 6.69
CA SER A 196 -1.72 15.41 7.57
C SER A 196 -0.66 16.19 6.79
N LEU A 197 -0.26 15.71 5.61
CA LEU A 197 0.67 16.42 4.73
C LEU A 197 0.17 17.83 4.36
N ARG A 198 -1.12 17.94 4.01
CA ARG A 198 -1.75 19.24 3.72
C ARG A 198 -1.67 20.15 4.92
N ASP A 199 -2.13 19.67 6.07
CA ASP A 199 -2.28 20.48 7.28
C ASP A 199 -0.89 20.95 7.78
N ASN A 200 0.14 20.08 7.71
CA ASN A 200 1.52 20.41 8.04
C ASN A 200 2.12 21.46 7.07
N LEU A 201 1.93 21.26 5.77
CA LEU A 201 2.41 22.20 4.76
C LEU A 201 1.71 23.56 4.87
N GLU A 202 0.40 23.57 5.15
CA GLU A 202 -0.40 24.79 5.30
C GLU A 202 0.07 25.59 6.52
N ALA A 203 0.27 24.91 7.65
CA ALA A 203 0.83 25.52 8.85
C ALA A 203 2.22 26.14 8.57
N ALA A 204 3.10 25.43 7.86
CA ALA A 204 4.44 25.91 7.52
C ALA A 204 4.42 27.16 6.63
N LEU A 205 3.53 27.22 5.64
CA LEU A 205 3.38 28.39 4.75
C LEU A 205 2.67 29.57 5.41
N TRP A 206 1.81 29.29 6.39
CA TRP A 206 1.07 30.32 7.15
C TRP A 206 1.90 30.96 8.27
N GLU A 207 2.84 30.23 8.87
CA GLU A 207 3.65 30.73 9.99
C GLU A 207 4.38 32.07 9.67
N PRO A 208 4.97 32.28 8.47
CA PRO A 208 5.53 33.58 8.09
C PRO A 208 4.50 34.72 8.08
N ILE A 209 3.25 34.43 7.68
CA ILE A 209 2.14 35.40 7.68
C ILE A 209 1.77 35.74 9.13
N ALA A 210 1.63 34.74 10.00
CA ALA A 210 1.34 34.94 11.42
C ALA A 210 2.42 35.79 12.11
N GLN A 211 3.70 35.58 11.76
CA GLN A 211 4.82 36.39 12.27
C GLN A 211 4.76 37.84 11.78
N LEU A 212 4.40 38.07 10.52
CA LEU A 212 4.24 39.42 9.95
C LEU A 212 3.08 40.18 10.60
N LEU A 213 1.95 39.51 10.89
CA LEU A 213 0.82 40.13 11.58
C LEU A 213 1.21 40.71 12.96
N ARG A 214 2.09 40.01 13.68
CA ARG A 214 2.63 40.44 14.98
C ARG A 214 3.72 41.51 14.88
N ALA A 215 4.20 41.83 13.67
CA ALA A 215 5.24 42.83 13.48
C ALA A 215 4.71 44.26 13.72
N LYS A 216 5.58 45.16 14.19
CA LYS A 216 5.25 46.57 14.45
C LYS A 216 5.69 47.54 13.34
N CYS A 217 6.42 47.05 12.33
CA CYS A 217 6.91 47.88 11.23
C CYS A 217 5.79 48.20 10.22
N SER A 218 5.90 49.34 9.53
CA SER A 218 4.97 49.75 8.49
C SER A 218 5.07 48.88 7.22
N CYS A 219 6.28 48.46 6.85
CA CYS A 219 6.53 47.62 5.66
C CYS A 219 5.95 46.19 5.74
N LYS A 220 5.35 45.80 6.89
CA LYS A 220 4.78 44.46 7.06
C LYS A 220 3.63 44.20 6.10
N VAL A 221 2.85 45.23 5.76
CA VAL A 221 1.69 45.12 4.88
C VAL A 221 2.15 44.77 3.47
N ASP A 222 3.10 45.53 2.92
CA ASP A 222 3.69 45.28 1.60
C ASP A 222 4.37 43.91 1.54
N THR A 223 5.07 43.54 2.62
CA THR A 223 5.75 42.24 2.71
C THR A 223 4.75 41.08 2.72
N GLN A 224 3.69 41.21 3.52
CA GLN A 224 2.65 40.19 3.62
C GLN A 224 1.91 40.04 2.29
N TYR A 225 1.54 41.16 1.67
CA TYR A 225 0.89 41.16 0.36
C TYR A 225 1.79 40.51 -0.69
N GLY A 226 3.06 40.94 -0.79
CA GLY A 226 4.00 40.41 -1.77
C GLY A 226 4.30 38.92 -1.56
N TYR A 227 4.39 38.44 -0.31
CA TYR A 227 4.56 37.02 0.00
C TYR A 227 3.35 36.19 -0.43
N ILE A 228 2.13 36.63 -0.09
CA ILE A 228 0.89 35.93 -0.46
C ILE A 228 0.72 35.93 -1.98
N HIS A 229 0.96 37.06 -2.64
CA HIS A 229 0.90 37.18 -4.09
C HIS A 229 1.94 36.28 -4.78
N ALA A 230 3.16 36.19 -4.24
CA ALA A 230 4.17 35.26 -4.76
C ALA A 230 3.78 33.79 -4.56
N LEU A 231 3.17 33.43 -3.43
CA LEU A 231 2.64 32.08 -3.19
C LEU A 231 1.52 31.74 -4.18
N GLU A 232 0.55 32.63 -4.36
CA GLU A 232 -0.54 32.46 -5.32
C GLU A 232 0.00 32.35 -6.75
N GLY A 233 1.00 33.16 -7.10
CA GLY A 233 1.67 33.13 -8.40
C GLY A 233 2.33 31.79 -8.76
N THR A 234 2.60 30.93 -7.78
CA THR A 234 3.06 29.56 -8.05
C THR A 234 1.98 28.65 -8.63
N GLY A 235 0.70 28.98 -8.40
CA GLY A 235 -0.45 28.10 -8.65
C GLY A 235 -0.51 26.87 -7.74
N GLY A 236 0.34 26.81 -6.70
CA GLY A 236 0.40 25.75 -5.69
C GLY A 236 -0.35 26.08 -4.40
N TRP A 237 -0.79 27.34 -4.21
CA TRP A 237 -1.52 27.82 -3.04
C TRP A 237 -2.64 28.78 -3.50
N PRO A 238 -3.82 28.84 -2.83
CA PRO A 238 -4.23 28.14 -1.61
C PRO A 238 -4.73 26.70 -1.82
N PHE A 239 -4.57 25.85 -0.80
CA PHE A 239 -4.81 24.40 -0.94
C PHE A 239 -6.27 24.00 -1.07
N HIS A 240 -7.20 24.74 -0.49
CA HIS A 240 -8.63 24.40 -0.49
C HIS A 240 -9.17 24.04 -1.89
N HIS A 241 -8.78 24.77 -2.93
CA HIS A 241 -9.25 24.55 -4.29
C HIS A 241 -8.38 23.56 -5.09
N LEU A 242 -7.12 23.38 -4.69
CA LEU A 242 -6.13 22.59 -5.43
C LEU A 242 -6.11 21.13 -4.97
N TRP A 243 -6.24 20.87 -3.67
CA TRP A 243 -6.09 19.54 -3.08
C TRP A 243 -6.99 18.44 -3.68
N PRO A 244 -8.25 18.74 -4.09
CA PRO A 244 -9.09 17.74 -4.76
C PRO A 244 -8.70 17.47 -6.22
N ARG A 245 -7.95 18.37 -6.86
CA ARG A 245 -7.71 18.41 -8.31
C ARG A 245 -6.25 18.21 -8.73
N ALA A 246 -5.33 18.22 -7.77
CA ALA A 246 -3.91 18.03 -7.98
C ALA A 246 -3.37 16.96 -7.03
N SER A 247 -2.29 16.31 -7.44
CA SER A 247 -1.52 15.45 -6.55
C SER A 247 -0.71 16.29 -5.56
N VAL A 248 -0.24 15.68 -4.46
CA VAL A 248 0.68 16.36 -3.53
C VAL A 248 1.97 16.69 -4.26
N THR A 249 2.48 15.76 -5.08
CA THR A 249 3.67 15.97 -5.92
C THR A 249 3.53 17.19 -6.83
N ASP A 250 2.38 17.35 -7.50
CA ASP A 250 2.12 18.52 -8.34
C ASP A 250 2.13 19.83 -7.53
N ILE A 251 1.47 19.85 -6.38
CA ILE A 251 1.42 21.02 -5.49
C ILE A 251 2.83 21.40 -5.04
N LEU A 252 3.63 20.42 -4.61
CA LEU A 252 5.01 20.64 -4.18
C LEU A 252 5.93 21.12 -5.32
N ASN A 253 5.71 20.63 -6.55
CA ASN A 253 6.43 21.07 -7.75
C ASN A 253 6.05 22.50 -8.18
N ARG A 254 4.82 22.94 -7.92
CA ARG A 254 4.39 24.32 -8.14
C ARG A 254 5.02 25.25 -7.11
N LEU A 255 4.92 24.90 -5.84
CA LEU A 255 5.49 25.67 -4.74
C LEU A 255 7.02 25.82 -4.82
N SER A 256 7.74 24.83 -5.39
CA SER A 256 9.19 24.94 -5.58
C SER A 256 9.61 26.01 -6.59
N ARG A 257 8.66 26.63 -7.30
CA ARG A 257 8.91 27.77 -8.19
C ARG A 257 8.70 29.12 -7.50
N PHE A 258 8.41 29.10 -6.20
CA PHE A 258 8.22 30.31 -5.41
C PHE A 258 9.46 31.20 -5.52
N SER A 259 9.24 32.46 -5.89
CA SER A 259 10.27 33.49 -5.84
C SER A 259 9.67 34.76 -5.29
N TYR A 260 10.40 35.39 -4.37
CA TYR A 260 9.95 36.60 -3.70
C TYR A 260 11.10 37.56 -3.46
N GLN A 261 10.93 38.78 -3.93
CA GLN A 261 11.86 39.87 -3.70
C GLN A 261 11.25 40.88 -2.72
N ALA A 262 11.94 41.10 -1.60
CA ALA A 262 11.50 42.08 -0.61
C ALA A 262 11.62 43.50 -1.15
N ALA A 263 10.69 44.38 -0.74
CA ALA A 263 10.73 45.78 -1.11
C ALA A 263 12.05 46.45 -0.68
N PRO A 264 12.61 47.39 -1.47
CA PRO A 264 13.89 48.05 -1.16
C PRO A 264 13.93 48.73 0.21
N ASN A 265 12.80 49.18 0.75
CA ASN A 265 12.66 49.83 2.06
C ASN A 265 12.24 48.87 3.19
N ALA A 266 12.14 47.56 2.94
CA ALA A 266 11.72 46.60 3.95
C ALA A 266 12.74 46.50 5.10
N CYS A 267 12.26 46.41 6.34
CA CYS A 267 13.13 46.23 7.50
C CYS A 267 13.74 44.81 7.54
N LYS A 268 14.77 44.59 8.37
CA LYS A 268 15.44 43.27 8.51
C LYS A 268 14.47 42.10 8.79
N ARG A 269 13.39 42.33 9.55
CA ARG A 269 12.38 41.29 9.83
C ARG A 269 11.52 40.93 8.62
N CYS A 270 11.32 41.88 7.72
CA CYS A 270 10.55 41.74 6.48
C CYS A 270 11.42 41.33 5.28
N ARG A 271 12.75 41.44 5.39
CA ARG A 271 13.71 40.90 4.42
C ARG A 271 14.18 39.48 4.78
N LYS A 272 13.32 38.69 5.42
CA LYS A 272 13.62 37.28 5.64
C LYS A 272 13.74 36.58 4.29
N ASN A 273 14.54 35.52 4.25
CA ASN A 273 14.61 34.66 3.08
C ASN A 273 13.35 33.77 3.04
N TYR A 274 12.26 34.30 2.48
CA TYR A 274 11.02 33.55 2.33
C TYR A 274 11.16 32.39 1.35
N GLU A 275 12.04 32.50 0.36
CA GLU A 275 12.33 31.40 -0.57
C GLU A 275 12.87 30.19 0.19
N ALA A 276 13.87 30.38 1.06
CA ALA A 276 14.41 29.31 1.90
C ALA A 276 13.35 28.71 2.86
N ILE A 277 12.39 29.50 3.34
CA ILE A 277 11.30 29.01 4.19
C ILE A 277 10.38 28.09 3.37
N VAL A 278 9.92 28.54 2.19
CA VAL A 278 9.05 27.76 1.31
C VAL A 278 9.76 26.51 0.81
N GLU A 279 11.02 26.63 0.39
CA GLU A 279 11.85 25.50 -0.03
C GLU A 279 12.00 24.47 1.09
N SER A 280 12.26 24.91 2.32
CA SER A 280 12.34 24.00 3.46
C SER A 280 10.99 23.32 3.74
N ALA A 281 9.87 24.05 3.65
CA ALA A 281 8.54 23.46 3.82
C ALA A 281 8.25 22.40 2.75
N VAL A 282 8.57 22.68 1.48
CA VAL A 282 8.45 21.72 0.37
C VAL A 282 9.32 20.49 0.61
N ARG A 283 10.58 20.67 0.98
CA ARG A 283 11.52 19.58 1.24
C ARG A 283 11.06 18.69 2.39
N THR A 284 10.60 19.27 3.51
CA THR A 284 10.04 18.50 4.62
C THR A 284 8.82 17.72 4.16
N ALA A 285 7.86 18.36 3.48
CA ALA A 285 6.65 17.70 3.01
C ALA A 285 6.93 16.56 2.01
N ARG A 286 8.00 16.62 1.20
CA ARG A 286 8.39 15.52 0.29
C ARG A 286 8.81 14.25 1.03
N CYS A 287 9.36 14.38 2.23
CA CYS A 287 9.97 13.30 3.01
C CYS A 287 9.19 12.96 4.29
N ASP A 288 8.03 13.58 4.51
CA ASP A 288 7.28 13.44 5.78
C ASP A 288 6.66 12.05 5.94
N PHE A 289 6.20 11.43 4.85
CA PHE A 289 5.48 10.15 4.89
C PHE A 289 6.11 9.11 3.98
N ASP A 290 6.66 8.02 4.53
CA ASP A 290 7.36 6.98 3.75
C ASP A 290 6.41 5.96 3.12
N GLY A 291 5.14 5.92 3.53
CA GLY A 291 4.20 4.85 3.21
C GLY A 291 3.59 4.26 4.47
N LEU A 292 2.68 3.29 4.35
CA LEU A 292 2.25 2.47 5.48
C LEU A 292 3.18 1.27 5.68
N CYS A 293 3.41 0.91 6.94
CA CYS A 293 4.29 -0.17 7.36
C CYS A 293 3.48 -1.39 7.84
N LEU A 294 3.57 -2.51 7.11
CA LEU A 294 2.88 -3.75 7.46
C LEU A 294 3.23 -4.24 8.87
N ASP A 295 4.49 -4.10 9.30
CA ASP A 295 4.93 -4.57 10.61
C ASP A 295 4.36 -3.72 11.75
N CYS A 296 4.25 -2.39 11.55
CA CYS A 296 3.56 -1.52 12.50
C CYS A 296 2.07 -1.85 12.57
N MET A 297 1.44 -2.09 11.42
CA MET A 297 0.03 -2.47 11.35
C MET A 297 -0.22 -3.77 12.09
N GLU A 298 0.58 -4.81 11.84
CA GLU A 298 0.44 -6.12 12.47
C GLU A 298 0.69 -6.07 13.98
N ARG A 299 1.74 -5.35 14.42
CA ARG A 299 2.11 -5.23 15.83
C ARG A 299 1.05 -4.50 16.67
N SER A 300 0.42 -3.49 16.07
CA SER A 300 -0.59 -2.66 16.75
C SER A 300 -2.02 -3.15 16.57
N LYS A 301 -2.25 -4.32 15.96
CA LYS A 301 -3.58 -4.93 15.95
C LYS A 301 -3.98 -5.31 17.38
N PRO A 302 -5.19 -4.95 17.85
CA PRO A 302 -5.68 -5.38 19.15
C PRO A 302 -5.66 -6.91 19.28
N ARG A 303 -5.12 -7.40 20.39
CA ARG A 303 -5.10 -8.82 20.73
C ARG A 303 -5.92 -9.01 22.00
N PRO A 304 -6.99 -9.83 21.98
CA PRO A 304 -7.86 -10.01 23.15
C PRO A 304 -7.13 -10.53 24.38
N GLU A 305 -6.00 -11.23 24.18
CA GLU A 305 -5.25 -11.93 25.22
C GLU A 305 -4.11 -11.10 25.81
N THR A 306 -3.81 -9.92 25.26
CA THR A 306 -2.72 -9.06 25.72
C THR A 306 -3.26 -8.01 26.68
N ASP A 307 -2.66 -7.90 27.87
CA ASP A 307 -3.02 -6.83 28.80
C ASP A 307 -2.60 -5.45 28.25
N ALA A 308 -3.15 -4.39 28.85
CA ALA A 308 -2.91 -3.03 28.39
C ALA A 308 -1.46 -2.56 28.54
N GLU A 309 -0.73 -3.05 29.54
CA GLU A 309 0.65 -2.63 29.82
C GLU A 309 1.63 -3.28 28.83
N ASP A 310 1.52 -4.59 28.63
CA ASP A 310 2.29 -5.33 27.65
C ASP A 310 2.00 -4.84 26.23
N TYR A 311 0.73 -4.55 25.91
CA TYR A 311 0.36 -3.97 24.63
C TYR A 311 1.08 -2.62 24.38
N LEU A 312 1.12 -1.75 25.38
CA LEU A 312 1.81 -0.46 25.28
C LEU A 312 3.33 -0.64 25.17
N LYS A 313 3.90 -1.59 25.91
CA LYS A 313 5.35 -1.88 25.88
C LYS A 313 5.78 -2.40 24.50
N ASP A 314 5.02 -3.33 23.93
CA ASP A 314 5.30 -3.92 22.62
C ASP A 314 5.16 -2.91 21.47
N ASN A 315 4.31 -1.90 21.66
CA ASN A 315 4.06 -0.87 20.65
C ASN A 315 4.85 0.43 20.86
N MET A 316 5.66 0.54 21.91
CA MET A 316 6.44 1.73 22.22
C MET A 316 7.57 1.92 21.19
N PRO A 317 7.52 2.96 20.33
CA PRO A 317 8.65 3.27 19.47
C PRO A 317 9.77 3.91 20.29
N THR A 318 10.95 4.07 19.69
CA THR A 318 12.03 4.88 20.27
C THR A 318 12.09 6.23 19.54
N VAL A 319 12.45 7.31 20.25
CA VAL A 319 12.41 8.66 19.68
C VAL A 319 13.33 8.81 18.47
N ASP A 320 14.45 8.09 18.46
CA ASP A 320 15.44 8.13 17.39
C ASP A 320 15.19 7.02 16.33
N ASP A 321 14.28 6.07 16.58
CA ASP A 321 13.98 4.96 15.67
C ASP A 321 12.53 4.48 15.83
N TRP A 322 11.67 5.03 14.97
CA TRP A 322 10.25 4.68 14.84
C TRP A 322 10.02 3.37 14.08
N SER A 323 11.06 2.91 13.38
CA SER A 323 11.00 1.75 12.51
C SER A 323 11.43 0.46 13.18
N ARG A 324 11.94 0.47 14.41
CA ARG A 324 12.30 -0.79 15.09
C ARG A 324 11.07 -1.50 15.64
N PRO A 325 10.92 -2.84 15.46
CA PRO A 325 11.76 -3.80 14.72
C PRO A 325 11.24 -4.14 13.30
N CYS A 326 10.68 -3.19 12.57
CA CYS A 326 10.12 -3.38 11.24
C CYS A 326 11.18 -3.73 10.18
N ARG A 327 10.75 -4.46 9.15
CA ARG A 327 11.54 -4.86 7.97
C ARG A 327 11.93 -3.69 7.06
N VAL A 328 11.27 -2.54 7.24
CA VAL A 328 11.50 -1.33 6.46
C VAL A 328 11.73 -0.14 7.38
N GLN A 329 12.71 0.69 7.02
CA GLN A 329 12.98 1.95 7.72
C GLN A 329 11.90 2.99 7.37
N HIS A 330 11.45 3.74 8.38
CA HIS A 330 10.45 4.79 8.23
C HIS A 330 10.43 5.74 9.45
N GLY A 331 9.83 6.91 9.28
CA GLY A 331 9.69 7.93 10.33
C GLY A 331 8.43 7.80 11.19
N GLU A 332 8.24 8.82 12.04
CA GLU A 332 7.06 8.98 12.92
C GLU A 332 5.74 8.98 12.14
N PRO A 333 5.58 9.72 11.03
CA PRO A 333 4.27 9.79 10.37
C PRO A 333 3.83 8.43 9.81
N THR A 334 4.77 7.67 9.27
CA THR A 334 4.54 6.28 8.85
C THR A 334 4.07 5.41 10.01
N TRP A 335 4.75 5.45 11.16
CA TRP A 335 4.33 4.72 12.36
C TRP A 335 2.92 5.14 12.82
N TYR A 336 2.67 6.45 12.88
CA TYR A 336 1.41 7.02 13.37
C TYR A 336 0.20 6.59 12.54
N HIS A 337 0.34 6.65 11.21
CA HIS A 337 -0.71 6.30 10.26
C HIS A 337 -0.82 4.79 10.05
N SER A 338 0.22 4.01 10.38
CA SER A 338 0.17 2.55 10.34
C SER A 338 -0.40 1.92 11.61
N PHE A 339 -0.68 2.72 12.65
CA PHE A 339 -1.20 2.21 13.91
C PHE A 339 -2.66 1.74 13.78
N MET A 340 -2.91 0.45 14.07
CA MET A 340 -4.20 -0.23 13.92
C MET A 340 -4.95 -0.40 15.25
N GLY A 341 -4.34 0.01 16.36
CA GLY A 341 -4.94 -0.09 17.69
C GLY A 341 -5.87 1.08 18.02
N GLN A 342 -6.44 1.06 19.22
CA GLN A 342 -7.30 2.15 19.69
C GLN A 342 -6.52 3.47 19.81
N ARG A 343 -7.20 4.58 19.53
CA ARG A 343 -6.60 5.92 19.49
C ARG A 343 -6.07 6.34 20.86
N GLU A 344 -6.72 5.89 21.92
CA GLU A 344 -6.38 6.13 23.32
C GLU A 344 -4.98 5.60 23.62
N TYR A 345 -4.69 4.35 23.23
CA TYR A 345 -3.35 3.77 23.40
C TYR A 345 -2.31 4.53 22.60
N ARG A 346 -2.58 4.88 21.34
CA ARG A 346 -1.64 5.68 20.54
C ARG A 346 -1.33 7.02 21.20
N ASN A 347 -2.33 7.70 21.76
CA ASN A 347 -2.15 8.97 22.47
C ASN A 347 -1.31 8.80 23.73
N VAL A 348 -1.49 7.70 24.48
CA VAL A 348 -0.66 7.36 25.64
C VAL A 348 0.80 7.14 25.21
N LEU A 349 1.05 6.39 24.14
CA LEU A 349 2.39 6.17 23.60
C LEU A 349 3.07 7.50 23.25
N LEU A 350 2.39 8.37 22.50
CA LEU A 350 2.92 9.69 22.13
C LEU A 350 3.16 10.59 23.35
N LYS A 351 2.25 10.59 24.34
CA LYS A 351 2.42 11.34 25.58
C LYS A 351 3.64 10.86 26.37
N ASN A 352 3.83 9.54 26.47
CA ASN A 352 4.96 8.94 27.17
C ASN A 352 6.30 9.31 26.50
N LEU A 353 6.33 9.32 25.16
CA LEU A 353 7.54 9.73 24.42
C LEU A 353 7.85 11.21 24.62
N ARG A 354 6.85 12.10 24.54
CA ARG A 354 7.02 13.53 24.81
C ARG A 354 7.47 13.81 26.24
N GLY A 355 6.93 13.07 27.21
CA GLY A 355 7.34 13.17 28.61
C GLY A 355 8.78 12.74 28.85
N ARG A 356 9.23 11.67 28.17
CA ARG A 356 10.61 11.18 28.28
C ARG A 356 11.63 12.03 27.50
N TYR A 357 11.21 12.71 26.42
CA TYR A 357 12.11 13.46 25.53
C TYR A 357 11.53 14.81 25.05
N PRO A 358 11.27 15.75 25.98
CA PRO A 358 10.60 17.01 25.65
C PRO A 358 11.40 17.93 24.71
N SER A 359 12.73 17.78 24.65
CA SER A 359 13.60 18.59 23.78
C SER A 359 13.73 18.06 22.34
N ARG A 360 13.24 16.84 22.05
CA ARG A 360 13.45 16.15 20.76
C ARG A 360 12.18 15.98 19.92
N MET A 361 11.00 16.21 20.48
CA MET A 361 9.74 16.26 19.72
C MET A 361 9.31 17.72 19.56
N ARG A 362 9.38 18.25 18.34
CA ARG A 362 8.83 19.56 17.97
C ARG A 362 7.69 19.40 16.99
#